data_AF-A0A410RGG7-F1
#
_entry.id   AF-A0A410RGG7-F1
#
_cell.length_a   1.000
_cell.length_b   1.000
_cell.length_c   1.000
_cell.angle_alpha   90.00
_cell.angle_beta   90.00
_cell.angle_gamma   90.00
#
_symmetry.space_group_name_H-M   'P 1'
#
loop_
_entity.id
_entity.type
_entity.pdbx_description
1 polymer ?
#
loop_
_entity_poly.entity_id
_entity_poly.type
_entity_poly.pdbx_seq_one_letter_code
_entity_poly.pdbx_strand_id
1 'polypeptide(L)'
;MAIVFLLVMLFVDGAHAKTNDSSVCPQLYDQNVEPIDALEQRLNVLTYRLELLAFGVDNRLEEEVVKESRTLKMRLSAIEESDAHRVKICSEGQFQCGDTTKCISHLFVCDRIQDCSNGEDENECDLPFGIKAEFEGTEIFDNCGQRHPGNFTLVIKSIRASHIFPGFRELGMVIVIRYADRSIRIGVAIPVRGYYRFSDRTLVVFSPGPALDRIGMNCKFISGDFNTCIGTVIKESSDAVCAQFYFTRKH
;
A
#
# COMPACT_ATOMS: atom_id res chain seq x y z
N MET A 1 -30.61 -41.48 -23.01
CA MET A 1 -30.12 -42.67 -22.28
C MET A 1 -28.90 -42.22 -21.47
N ALA A 2 -29.11 -41.66 -20.27
CA ALA A 2 -29.00 -42.34 -18.97
C ALA A 2 -27.59 -42.96 -18.75
N ILE A 3 -26.64 -42.27 -18.11
CA ILE A 3 -26.42 -42.08 -16.65
C ILE A 3 -25.76 -43.32 -15.99
N VAL A 4 -24.44 -43.18 -15.71
CA VAL A 4 -23.76 -43.38 -14.40
C VAL A 4 -23.35 -44.79 -13.88
N PHE A 5 -22.12 -44.82 -13.33
CA PHE A 5 -21.55 -45.63 -12.21
C PHE A 5 -20.94 -47.06 -12.41
N LEU A 6 -19.62 -47.16 -12.14
CA LEU A 6 -18.99 -47.85 -10.97
C LEU A 6 -18.37 -49.29 -11.08
N LEU A 7 -17.05 -49.34 -10.79
CA LEU A 7 -16.24 -50.28 -9.94
C LEU A 7 -15.77 -51.70 -10.38
N VAL A 8 -14.44 -51.88 -10.21
CA VAL A 8 -13.70 -52.93 -9.43
C VAL A 8 -13.02 -54.10 -10.16
N MET A 9 -11.68 -53.96 -10.24
CA MET A 9 -10.58 -54.83 -9.75
C MET A 9 -10.65 -56.36 -9.89
N LEU A 10 -9.56 -56.99 -10.35
CA LEU A 10 -8.49 -57.61 -9.52
C LEU A 10 -7.61 -58.60 -10.35
N PHE A 11 -6.28 -58.46 -10.16
CA PHE A 11 -5.21 -59.48 -9.99
C PHE A 11 -4.88 -60.47 -11.13
N VAL A 12 -3.67 -60.44 -11.73
CA VAL A 12 -2.32 -60.94 -11.30
C VAL A 12 -2.13 -62.43 -11.59
N ASP A 13 -1.14 -62.79 -12.43
CA ASP A 13 0.00 -63.63 -12.02
C ASP A 13 1.06 -63.79 -13.12
N GLY A 14 2.30 -63.97 -12.67
CA GLY A 14 3.53 -63.87 -13.45
C GLY A 14 4.01 -65.15 -14.13
N ALA A 15 5.14 -65.01 -14.84
CA ALA A 15 6.25 -65.98 -14.92
C ALA A 15 7.21 -65.51 -16.02
N HIS A 16 8.51 -65.42 -15.74
CA HIS A 16 9.52 -65.96 -16.66
C HIS A 16 10.86 -66.22 -15.97
N ALA A 17 11.42 -67.38 -16.34
CA ALA A 17 12.52 -68.07 -15.72
C ALA A 17 13.88 -67.59 -16.23
N LYS A 18 14.91 -67.87 -15.42
CA LYS A 18 16.33 -67.56 -15.66
C LYS A 18 16.89 -68.30 -16.89
N THR A 19 17.70 -67.60 -17.70
CA THR A 19 18.86 -68.17 -18.40
C THR A 19 20.06 -67.24 -18.24
N ASN A 20 21.22 -67.85 -18.22
CA ASN A 20 22.50 -67.37 -17.70
C ASN A 20 23.40 -67.03 -18.90
N ASP A 21 23.86 -65.78 -19.03
CA ASP A 21 25.14 -65.53 -19.70
C ASP A 21 25.82 -64.28 -19.14
N SER A 22 27.12 -64.41 -19.04
CA SER A 22 28.06 -63.72 -18.18
C SER A 22 28.72 -62.56 -18.91
N SER A 23 28.45 -61.33 -18.48
CA SER A 23 29.39 -60.22 -18.65
C SER A 23 29.72 -59.65 -17.27
N VAL A 24 30.88 -60.07 -16.78
CA VAL A 24 31.55 -59.61 -15.58
C VAL A 24 31.75 -58.09 -15.67
N CYS A 25 31.02 -57.33 -14.84
CA CYS A 25 31.55 -56.06 -14.34
C CYS A 25 32.42 -56.39 -13.13
N PRO A 26 33.71 -55.99 -13.08
CA PRO A 26 34.48 -56.08 -11.86
C PRO A 26 33.75 -55.28 -10.78
N GLN A 27 33.48 -55.91 -9.64
CA GLN A 27 33.06 -55.19 -8.44
C GLN A 27 34.20 -54.24 -8.05
N LEU A 28 34.13 -53.00 -8.51
CA LEU A 28 34.71 -51.88 -7.80
C LEU A 28 33.83 -51.61 -6.60
N TYR A 29 33.95 -52.47 -5.58
CA TYR A 29 33.47 -52.16 -4.25
C TYR A 29 34.45 -51.16 -3.65
N ASP A 30 34.27 -49.89 -4.01
CA ASP A 30 34.95 -48.80 -3.34
C ASP A 30 34.41 -48.72 -1.91
N GLN A 31 35.26 -49.09 -0.95
CA GLN A 31 34.96 -49.08 0.48
C GLN A 31 34.80 -47.66 1.05
N ASN A 32 34.90 -46.61 0.22
CA ASN A 32 34.82 -45.20 0.65
C ASN A 32 33.64 -44.42 0.04
N VAL A 33 32.65 -45.08 -0.56
CA VAL A 33 31.39 -44.40 -0.93
C VAL A 33 30.50 -44.42 0.31
N GLU A 34 30.33 -43.27 0.98
CA GLU A 34 29.24 -43.13 1.96
C GLU A 34 27.95 -43.62 1.29
N PRO A 35 27.16 -44.53 1.92
CA PRO A 35 25.96 -45.04 1.28
C PRO A 35 25.09 -43.86 0.90
N ILE A 36 24.67 -43.80 -0.37
CA ILE A 36 23.93 -42.67 -0.96
C ILE A 36 22.73 -42.27 -0.09
N ASP A 37 22.12 -43.26 0.58
CA ASP A 37 21.03 -43.09 1.54
C ASP A 37 21.40 -42.20 2.75
N ALA A 38 22.64 -42.26 3.24
CA ALA A 38 23.13 -41.43 4.33
C ALA A 38 23.35 -39.97 3.89
N LEU A 39 23.74 -39.76 2.64
CA LEU A 39 23.83 -38.44 2.03
C LEU A 39 22.44 -37.83 1.81
N GLU A 40 21.47 -38.62 1.36
CA GLU A 40 20.08 -38.19 1.19
C GLU A 40 19.45 -37.78 2.53
N GLN A 41 19.67 -38.56 3.59
CA GLN A 41 19.19 -38.22 4.93
C GLN A 41 19.80 -36.92 5.45
N ARG A 42 21.12 -36.71 5.26
CA ARG A 42 21.77 -35.45 5.63
C ARG A 42 21.21 -34.28 4.84
N LEU A 43 20.97 -34.46 3.53
CA LEU A 43 20.41 -33.43 2.68
C LEU A 43 19.02 -33.02 3.14
N ASN A 44 18.15 -33.98 3.46
CA ASN A 44 16.80 -33.71 3.96
C ASN A 44 16.80 -32.93 5.28
N VAL A 45 17.71 -33.27 6.20
CA VAL A 45 17.87 -32.54 7.47
C VAL A 45 18.37 -31.11 7.23
N LEU A 46 19.31 -30.92 6.30
CA LEU A 46 19.83 -29.61 5.93
C LEU A 46 18.76 -28.75 5.25
N THR A 47 17.96 -29.32 4.35
CA THR A 47 16.85 -28.63 3.69
C THR A 47 15.82 -28.16 4.71
N TYR A 48 15.40 -29.02 5.64
CA TYR A 48 14.46 -28.64 6.70
C TYR A 48 15.01 -27.52 7.60
N ARG A 49 16.31 -27.59 7.96
CA ARG A 49 16.96 -26.51 8.73
C ARG A 49 17.03 -25.20 7.97
N LEU A 50 17.29 -25.26 6.66
CA LEU A 50 17.28 -24.08 5.79
C LEU A 50 15.88 -23.47 5.70
N GLU A 51 14.83 -24.27 5.58
CA GLU A 51 13.44 -23.79 5.58
C GLU A 51 13.07 -23.13 6.91
N LEU A 52 13.44 -23.73 8.05
CA LEU A 52 13.22 -23.14 9.37
C LEU A 52 13.97 -21.81 9.55
N LEU A 53 15.21 -21.73 9.05
CA LEU A 53 16.00 -20.51 9.09
C LEU A 53 15.42 -19.43 8.17
N ALA A 54 15.00 -19.80 6.95
CA ALA A 54 14.34 -18.89 6.02
C ALA A 54 13.05 -18.32 6.64
N PHE A 55 12.20 -19.16 7.22
CA PHE A 55 11.00 -18.72 7.94
C PHE A 55 11.31 -17.76 9.11
N GLY A 56 12.38 -18.05 9.87
CA GLY A 56 12.83 -17.17 10.95
C GLY A 56 13.41 -15.84 10.47
N VAL A 57 14.00 -15.79 9.28
CA VAL A 57 14.49 -14.56 8.64
C VAL A 57 13.34 -13.76 8.04
N ASP A 58 12.36 -14.41 7.40
CA ASP A 58 11.17 -13.78 6.83
C ASP A 58 10.33 -13.09 7.91
N ASN A 59 10.14 -13.71 9.08
CA ASN A 59 9.47 -13.08 10.22
C ASN A 59 10.25 -11.90 10.81
N ARG A 60 11.58 -11.83 10.63
CA ARG A 60 12.40 -10.68 11.05
C ARG A 60 12.42 -9.55 10.01
N LEU A 61 12.02 -9.85 8.79
CA LEU A 61 11.85 -8.92 7.68
C LEU A 61 10.36 -8.57 7.47
N GLU A 62 9.53 -8.72 8.51
CA GLU A 62 8.12 -8.34 8.44
C GLU A 62 7.98 -6.92 7.88
N GLU A 63 7.17 -6.80 6.82
CA GLU A 63 6.89 -5.51 6.19
C GLU A 63 6.40 -4.47 7.21
N GLU A 64 5.78 -4.90 8.31
CA GLU A 64 5.31 -4.03 9.38
C GLU A 64 6.47 -3.35 10.13
N VAL A 65 7.53 -4.08 10.48
CA VAL A 65 8.72 -3.53 11.14
C VAL A 65 9.45 -2.55 10.20
N VAL A 66 9.49 -2.86 8.90
CA VAL A 66 10.07 -1.99 7.88
C VAL A 66 9.21 -0.73 7.67
N LYS A 67 7.89 -0.88 7.59
CA LYS A 67 6.94 0.24 7.50
C LYS A 67 7.08 1.13 8.72
N GLU A 68 7.04 0.58 9.93
CA GLU A 68 7.18 1.30 11.19
C GLU A 68 8.51 2.06 11.28
N SER A 69 9.63 1.41 10.94
CA SER A 69 10.94 2.07 10.89
C SER A 69 10.98 3.24 9.90
N ARG A 70 10.31 3.12 8.74
CA ARG A 70 10.16 4.22 7.78
C ARG A 70 9.25 5.33 8.33
N THR A 71 8.16 4.95 8.99
CA THR A 71 7.22 5.90 9.61
C THR A 71 7.93 6.79 10.64
N LEU A 72 8.76 6.17 11.48
CA LEU A 72 9.51 6.86 12.53
C LEU A 72 10.56 7.80 11.96
N LYS A 73 11.29 7.39 10.91
CA LYS A 73 12.25 8.27 10.21
C LYS A 73 11.56 9.51 9.63
N MET A 74 10.39 9.34 9.03
CA MET A 74 9.62 10.45 8.46
C MET A 74 8.99 11.37 9.54
N ARG A 75 8.59 10.82 10.69
CA ARG A 75 8.11 11.64 11.83
C ARG A 75 9.25 12.42 12.47
N LEU A 76 10.42 11.79 12.63
CA LEU A 76 11.63 12.43 13.11
C LEU A 76 12.05 13.58 12.18
N SER A 77 12.04 13.37 10.86
CA SER A 77 12.39 14.43 9.91
C SER A 77 11.46 15.64 10.02
N ALA A 78 10.17 15.44 10.29
CA ALA A 78 9.20 16.53 10.48
C ALA A 78 9.38 17.32 11.79
N ILE A 79 10.01 16.73 12.81
CA ILE A 79 10.36 17.41 14.08
C ILE A 79 11.72 18.08 13.97
N GLU A 80 12.68 17.47 13.27
CA GLU A 80 13.99 18.10 12.97
C GLU A 80 13.84 19.42 12.21
N GLU A 81 12.76 19.57 11.42
CA GLU A 81 12.37 20.83 10.77
C GLU A 81 12.16 22.00 11.76
N SER A 82 11.90 21.75 13.06
CA SER A 82 11.69 22.81 14.06
C SER A 82 12.94 23.29 14.80
N ASP A 83 14.06 22.54 14.81
CA ASP A 83 15.20 22.88 15.68
C ASP A 83 16.56 23.11 14.99
N ALA A 84 16.84 22.65 13.76
CA ALA A 84 17.99 23.13 12.97
C ALA A 84 18.09 22.52 11.55
N HIS A 85 18.32 23.36 10.55
CA HIS A 85 18.97 23.04 9.26
C HIS A 85 18.21 22.25 8.17
N ARG A 86 16.88 22.17 8.19
CA ARG A 86 16.10 21.85 6.98
C ARG A 86 15.18 23.01 6.60
N VAL A 87 15.76 23.99 5.89
CA VAL A 87 14.96 25.06 5.29
C VAL A 87 14.28 24.45 4.07
N LYS A 88 12.95 24.42 4.06
CA LYS A 88 12.18 24.21 2.83
C LYS A 88 12.38 25.44 1.95
N ILE A 89 13.34 25.36 1.03
CA ILE A 89 13.74 26.50 0.17
C ILE A 89 12.83 26.63 -1.06
N CYS A 90 12.13 25.56 -1.43
CA CYS A 90 11.32 25.50 -2.63
C CYS A 90 10.00 26.28 -2.49
N SER A 91 9.59 26.93 -3.57
CA SER A 91 8.33 27.69 -3.65
C SER A 91 7.11 26.77 -3.63
N GLU A 92 5.92 27.35 -3.49
CA GLU A 92 4.68 26.58 -3.67
C GLU A 92 4.62 25.90 -5.06
N GLY A 93 4.12 24.67 -5.10
CA GLY A 93 4.10 23.85 -6.32
C GLY A 93 5.45 23.20 -6.69
N GLN A 94 6.49 23.37 -5.86
CA GLN A 94 7.78 22.71 -6.03
C GLN A 94 8.04 21.63 -4.97
N PHE A 95 8.78 20.60 -5.37
CA PHE A 95 9.26 19.50 -4.55
C PHE A 95 10.77 19.63 -4.36
N GLN A 96 11.24 19.49 -3.13
CA GLN A 96 12.65 19.53 -2.79
C GLN A 96 13.23 18.12 -2.86
N CYS A 97 14.32 17.93 -3.60
CA CYS A 97 15.02 16.64 -3.69
C CYS A 97 15.83 16.39 -2.40
N GLY A 98 15.15 15.97 -1.33
CA GLY A 98 15.74 15.61 -0.04
C GLY A 98 16.58 16.72 0.58
N ASP A 99 17.81 16.37 0.97
CA ASP A 99 18.75 17.30 1.59
C ASP A 99 19.47 18.20 0.58
N THR A 100 19.07 18.19 -0.70
CA THR A 100 19.65 19.08 -1.71
C THR A 100 18.90 20.41 -1.78
N THR A 101 19.51 21.41 -2.40
CA THR A 101 18.87 22.69 -2.74
C THR A 101 18.09 22.64 -4.06
N LYS A 102 18.03 21.47 -4.72
CA LYS A 102 17.34 21.32 -6.00
C LYS A 102 15.83 21.23 -5.78
N CYS A 103 15.10 22.06 -6.50
CA CYS A 103 13.65 22.09 -6.54
C CYS A 103 13.17 21.67 -7.93
N ILE A 104 12.22 20.72 -7.99
CA ILE A 104 11.55 20.30 -9.22
C ILE A 104 10.05 20.60 -9.13
N SER A 105 9.34 20.55 -10.25
CA SER A 105 7.89 20.71 -10.26
C SER A 105 7.21 19.52 -9.57
N HIS A 106 6.07 19.74 -8.91
CA HIS A 106 5.22 18.64 -8.44
C HIS A 106 4.77 17.69 -9.56
N LEU A 107 4.77 18.15 -10.81
CA LEU A 107 4.44 17.33 -11.97
C LEU A 107 5.50 16.26 -12.30
N PHE A 108 6.74 16.47 -11.84
CA PHE A 108 7.89 15.59 -12.08
C PHE A 108 8.13 14.61 -10.93
N VAL A 109 7.24 14.56 -9.94
CA VAL A 109 7.31 13.54 -8.90
C VAL A 109 6.51 12.33 -9.34
N CYS A 110 7.11 11.15 -9.29
CA CYS A 110 6.50 9.88 -9.68
C CYS A 110 6.04 9.86 -11.15
N ASP A 111 6.76 10.51 -12.04
CA ASP A 111 6.50 10.55 -13.48
C ASP A 111 7.27 9.47 -14.27
N ARG A 112 8.08 8.65 -13.56
CA ARG A 112 8.94 7.57 -14.06
C ARG A 112 10.24 8.07 -14.69
N ILE A 113 10.56 9.35 -14.53
CA ILE A 113 11.81 9.95 -14.96
C ILE A 113 12.55 10.41 -13.71
N GLN A 114 13.85 10.09 -13.65
CA GLN A 114 14.68 10.57 -12.56
C GLN A 114 15.10 12.01 -12.85
N ASP A 115 14.41 12.97 -12.25
CA ASP A 115 14.73 14.40 -12.28
C ASP A 115 15.60 14.81 -11.09
N CYS A 116 15.43 14.20 -9.91
CA CYS A 116 16.36 14.43 -8.81
C CYS A 116 17.68 13.69 -9.00
N SER A 117 18.81 14.34 -8.67
CA SER A 117 20.14 13.72 -8.78
C SER A 117 20.30 12.48 -7.89
N ASN A 118 19.50 12.37 -6.83
CA ASN A 118 19.45 11.24 -5.90
C ASN A 118 18.28 10.27 -6.19
N GLY A 119 17.43 10.56 -7.18
CA GLY A 119 16.28 9.71 -7.56
C GLY A 119 15.12 9.69 -6.57
N GLU A 120 15.09 10.62 -5.62
CA GLU A 120 14.09 10.66 -4.55
C GLU A 120 12.67 10.93 -5.01
N ASP A 121 12.54 11.66 -6.11
CA ASP A 121 11.30 11.90 -6.84
C ASP A 121 10.59 10.62 -7.30
N GLU A 122 11.31 9.50 -7.41
CA GLU A 122 10.79 8.21 -7.89
C GLU A 122 10.78 7.10 -6.82
N ASN A 123 11.18 7.40 -5.57
CA ASN A 123 11.36 6.37 -4.53
C ASN A 123 10.05 5.95 -3.82
N GLU A 124 9.03 6.81 -3.75
CA GLU A 124 7.80 6.56 -2.96
C GLU A 124 6.53 6.87 -3.76
N CYS A 125 6.31 6.07 -4.81
CA CYS A 125 5.21 6.25 -5.79
C CYS A 125 4.04 5.28 -5.62
N ASP A 126 4.02 4.56 -4.50
CA ASP A 126 2.95 3.65 -4.11
C ASP A 126 1.88 4.39 -3.31
N LEU A 127 0.62 4.06 -3.59
CA LEU A 127 -0.49 4.65 -2.85
C LEU A 127 -0.53 4.07 -1.43
N PRO A 128 -0.70 4.91 -0.40
CA PRO A 128 -0.81 4.44 0.98
C PRO A 128 -2.09 3.65 1.28
N PHE A 129 -3.05 3.69 0.36
CA PHE A 129 -4.37 3.10 0.49
C PHE A 129 -4.80 2.42 -0.81
N GLY A 130 -5.64 1.40 -0.66
CA GLY A 130 -6.27 0.70 -1.76
C GLY A 130 -7.73 1.09 -1.97
N ILE A 131 -8.35 0.44 -2.95
CA ILE A 131 -9.81 0.48 -3.13
C ILE A 131 -10.47 -0.08 -1.87
N LYS A 132 -11.62 0.50 -1.47
CA LYS A 132 -12.34 0.24 -0.21
C LYS A 132 -11.66 0.75 1.06
N ALA A 133 -10.52 1.44 0.98
CA ALA A 133 -10.00 2.13 2.16
C ALA A 133 -11.03 3.15 2.68
N GLU A 134 -11.25 3.13 3.99
CA GLU A 134 -12.19 4.00 4.69
C GLU A 134 -11.43 4.90 5.65
N PHE A 135 -11.72 6.20 5.62
CA PHE A 135 -11.15 7.19 6.52
C PHE A 135 -12.26 7.89 7.28
N GLU A 136 -12.24 7.84 8.61
CA GLU A 136 -13.18 8.54 9.47
C GLU A 136 -12.64 9.93 9.80
N GLY A 137 -13.34 10.97 9.35
CA GLY A 137 -13.06 12.35 9.66
C GLY A 137 -13.77 12.77 10.94
N THR A 138 -12.99 13.24 11.91
CA THR A 138 -13.47 13.89 13.13
C THR A 138 -13.29 15.40 12.99
N GLU A 139 -14.32 16.16 13.34
CA GLU A 139 -14.28 17.61 13.26
C GLU A 139 -13.28 18.21 14.25
N ILE A 140 -12.40 19.11 13.79
CA ILE A 140 -11.60 20.00 14.65
C ILE A 140 -12.34 21.32 14.78
N PHE A 141 -12.73 21.90 13.65
CA PHE A 141 -13.64 23.04 13.56
C PHE A 141 -14.35 23.04 12.22
N ASP A 142 -15.59 23.52 12.19
CA ASP A 142 -16.32 23.77 10.95
C ASP A 142 -17.09 25.10 11.04
N ASN A 143 -16.63 26.08 10.27
CA ASN A 143 -17.27 27.38 10.08
C ASN A 143 -17.78 27.52 8.63
N CYS A 144 -17.88 26.41 7.89
CA CYS A 144 -18.33 26.40 6.51
C CYS A 144 -19.87 26.48 6.43
N GLY A 145 -20.42 27.70 6.37
CA GLY A 145 -21.83 27.91 5.98
C GLY A 145 -22.85 27.12 6.82
N GLN A 146 -23.91 26.59 6.20
CA GLN A 146 -25.02 25.94 6.92
C GLN A 146 -24.85 24.42 7.12
N ARG A 147 -23.93 23.76 6.40
CA ARG A 147 -23.81 22.30 6.43
C ARG A 147 -22.67 21.90 7.35
N HIS A 148 -23.00 21.59 8.59
CA HIS A 148 -22.09 21.00 9.57
C HIS A 148 -22.37 19.50 9.65
N PRO A 149 -21.66 18.65 8.89
CA PRO A 149 -21.91 17.21 8.88
C PRO A 149 -21.44 16.52 10.16
N GLY A 150 -20.63 17.19 10.99
CA GLY A 150 -19.91 16.57 12.09
C GLY A 150 -18.96 15.50 11.54
N ASN A 151 -18.99 14.32 12.14
CA ASN A 151 -18.13 13.22 11.69
C ASN A 151 -18.67 12.56 10.42
N PHE A 152 -17.78 12.27 9.48
CA PHE A 152 -18.12 11.57 8.24
C PHE A 152 -17.05 10.57 7.85
N THR A 153 -17.41 9.61 7.00
CA THR A 153 -16.48 8.60 6.50
C THR A 153 -16.23 8.80 5.01
N LEU A 154 -14.98 8.84 4.61
CA LEU A 154 -14.54 8.94 3.23
C LEU A 154 -14.10 7.56 2.74
N VAL A 155 -14.70 7.07 1.65
CA VAL A 155 -14.43 5.73 1.13
C VAL A 155 -13.87 5.80 -0.28
N ILE A 156 -12.73 5.16 -0.51
CA ILE A 156 -12.13 5.02 -1.85
C ILE A 156 -12.90 3.97 -2.66
N LYS A 157 -13.44 4.34 -3.83
CA LYS A 157 -14.19 3.43 -4.71
C LYS A 157 -13.43 3.03 -5.97
N SER A 158 -12.61 3.93 -6.52
CA SER A 158 -11.79 3.63 -7.69
C SER A 158 -10.51 4.43 -7.69
N ILE A 159 -9.46 3.84 -8.24
CA ILE A 159 -8.15 4.46 -8.43
C ILE A 159 -7.81 4.31 -9.92
N ARG A 160 -7.45 5.40 -10.59
CA ARG A 160 -7.04 5.39 -12.00
C ARG A 160 -5.70 6.10 -12.13
N ALA A 161 -4.76 5.44 -12.80
CA ALA A 161 -3.50 6.08 -13.19
C ALA A 161 -3.70 6.81 -14.51
N SER A 162 -3.26 8.07 -14.58
CA SER A 162 -3.20 8.81 -15.84
C SER A 162 -1.90 8.44 -16.56
N HIS A 163 -1.97 8.22 -17.87
CA HIS A 163 -0.79 8.02 -18.71
C HIS A 163 0.00 9.31 -18.94
N ILE A 164 -0.67 10.47 -18.85
CA ILE A 164 -0.08 11.78 -19.13
C ILE A 164 0.46 12.41 -17.83
N PHE A 165 -0.14 12.05 -16.69
CA PHE A 165 0.24 12.57 -15.37
C PHE A 165 0.41 11.42 -14.36
N PRO A 166 1.50 10.63 -14.44
CA PRO A 166 1.72 9.50 -13.54
C PRO A 166 1.99 9.95 -12.09
N GLY A 167 2.41 11.19 -11.85
CA GLY A 167 2.50 11.79 -10.51
C GLY A 167 1.16 12.06 -9.82
N PHE A 168 0.05 11.81 -10.51
CA PHE A 168 -1.31 11.97 -9.99
C PHE A 168 -2.10 10.68 -10.15
N ARG A 169 -2.86 10.32 -9.12
CA ARG A 169 -3.81 9.20 -9.16
C ARG A 169 -5.20 9.76 -9.08
N GLU A 170 -6.00 9.62 -10.13
CA GLU A 170 -7.40 10.03 -10.11
C GLU A 170 -8.20 9.07 -9.22
N LEU A 171 -9.02 9.63 -8.35
CA LEU A 171 -9.80 8.90 -7.35
C LEU A 171 -11.29 9.15 -7.53
N GLY A 172 -12.05 8.05 -7.51
CA GLY A 172 -13.50 8.08 -7.33
C GLY A 172 -13.81 7.65 -5.91
N MET A 173 -14.56 8.47 -5.17
CA MET A 173 -14.74 8.30 -3.73
C MET A 173 -16.19 8.56 -3.35
N VAL A 174 -16.58 8.15 -2.15
CA VAL A 174 -17.91 8.41 -1.59
C VAL A 174 -17.75 8.89 -0.17
N ILE A 175 -18.36 10.04 0.14
CA ILE A 175 -18.51 10.54 1.51
C ILE A 175 -19.80 9.95 2.08
N VAL A 176 -19.70 9.32 3.25
CA VAL A 176 -20.81 8.73 3.99
C VAL A 176 -20.99 9.51 5.28
N ILE A 177 -22.12 10.19 5.42
CA ILE A 177 -22.50 10.91 6.64
C ILE A 177 -23.61 10.10 7.32
N ARG A 178 -23.45 9.80 8.61
CA ARG A 178 -24.44 9.04 9.39
C ARG A 178 -24.99 9.93 10.49
N TYR A 179 -26.28 10.24 10.40
CA TYR A 179 -27.04 10.92 11.45
C TYR A 179 -27.69 9.86 12.33
N ALA A 180 -27.35 9.87 13.62
CA ALA A 180 -27.97 9.01 14.61
C ALA A 180 -28.77 9.88 15.59
N ASP A 181 -30.09 9.76 15.55
CA ASP A 181 -30.98 10.26 16.61
C ASP A 181 -31.59 9.06 17.36
N ARG A 182 -32.20 9.31 18.53
CA ARG A 182 -32.72 8.31 19.49
C ARG A 182 -33.67 7.27 18.89
N SER A 183 -34.17 7.46 17.67
CA SER A 183 -35.08 6.53 16.99
C SER A 183 -34.78 6.27 15.51
N ILE A 184 -33.87 7.02 14.87
CA ILE A 184 -33.63 6.92 13.42
C ILE A 184 -32.13 7.00 13.11
N ARG A 185 -31.64 6.07 12.30
CA ARG A 185 -30.31 6.12 11.69
C ARG A 185 -30.47 6.47 10.21
N ILE A 186 -30.10 7.70 9.84
CA ILE A 186 -30.14 8.16 8.44
C ILE A 186 -28.71 8.24 7.93
N GLY A 187 -28.44 7.61 6.80
CA GLY A 187 -27.14 7.68 6.12
C GLY A 187 -27.28 8.38 4.78
N VAL A 188 -26.42 9.36 4.49
CA VAL A 188 -26.31 10.01 3.18
C VAL A 188 -24.97 9.62 2.56
N ALA A 189 -24.99 9.21 1.29
CA ALA A 189 -23.81 8.86 0.52
C ALA A 189 -23.65 9.82 -0.67
N ILE A 190 -22.56 10.59 -0.68
CA ILE A 190 -22.28 11.62 -1.68
C ILE A 190 -21.07 11.16 -2.50
N PRO A 191 -21.23 10.86 -3.80
CA PRO A 191 -20.09 10.57 -4.66
C PRO A 191 -19.26 11.85 -4.84
N VAL A 192 -17.95 11.72 -4.71
CA VAL A 192 -16.99 12.81 -4.91
C VAL A 192 -15.84 12.33 -5.79
N ARG A 193 -15.18 13.27 -6.46
CA ARG A 193 -14.00 12.99 -7.28
C ARG A 193 -12.80 13.67 -6.66
N GLY A 194 -11.61 13.20 -6.99
CA GLY A 194 -10.39 13.74 -6.43
C GLY A 194 -9.17 13.20 -7.13
N TYR A 195 -8.02 13.57 -6.60
CA TYR A 195 -6.77 12.92 -6.93
C TYR A 195 -5.86 12.84 -5.71
N TYR A 196 -4.94 11.90 -5.74
CA TYR A 196 -3.79 11.87 -4.84
C TYR A 196 -2.57 12.42 -5.56
N ARG A 197 -1.85 13.32 -4.89
CA ARG A 197 -0.60 13.92 -5.36
C ARG A 197 0.56 13.39 -4.51
N PHE A 198 1.53 12.75 -5.16
CA PHE A 198 2.67 12.15 -4.46
C PHE A 198 3.64 13.18 -3.88
N SER A 199 3.86 14.30 -4.59
CA SER A 199 4.84 15.34 -4.21
C SER A 199 4.73 15.86 -2.79
N ASP A 200 3.52 15.95 -2.24
CA ASP A 200 3.28 16.42 -0.88
C ASP A 200 2.36 15.50 -0.08
N ARG A 201 2.10 14.30 -0.59
CA ARG A 201 1.24 13.27 0.04
C ARG A 201 -0.14 13.83 0.40
N THR A 202 -0.75 14.54 -0.54
CA THR A 202 -2.05 15.18 -0.34
C THR A 202 -3.12 14.51 -1.19
N LEU A 203 -4.19 14.11 -0.51
CA LEU A 203 -5.45 13.69 -1.11
C LEU A 203 -6.35 14.92 -1.31
N VAL A 204 -6.60 15.28 -2.56
CA VAL A 204 -7.48 16.40 -2.93
C VAL A 204 -8.84 15.85 -3.30
N VAL A 205 -9.89 16.37 -2.68
CA VAL A 205 -11.27 15.98 -2.89
C VAL A 205 -12.08 17.18 -3.36
N PHE A 206 -12.79 17.00 -4.47
CA PHE A 206 -13.71 17.99 -5.04
C PHE A 206 -15.14 17.58 -4.76
N SER A 207 -15.89 18.46 -4.09
CA SER A 207 -17.31 18.25 -3.86
C SER A 207 -18.13 18.63 -5.10
N PRO A 208 -18.95 17.73 -5.66
CA PRO A 208 -19.92 18.08 -6.69
C PRO A 208 -21.14 18.76 -6.04
N GLY A 209 -20.95 19.99 -5.54
CA GLY A 209 -22.03 20.84 -5.06
C GLY A 209 -22.57 21.79 -6.14
N PRO A 210 -23.78 22.36 -5.98
CA PRO A 210 -24.25 23.42 -6.86
C PRO A 210 -23.28 24.63 -6.85
N ALA A 211 -23.23 25.36 -7.97
CA ALA A 211 -22.16 26.29 -8.36
C ALA A 211 -21.78 27.42 -7.39
N LEU A 212 -22.53 27.66 -6.31
CA LEU A 212 -22.36 28.83 -5.44
C LEU A 212 -21.47 28.57 -4.22
N ASP A 213 -21.34 27.33 -3.76
CA ASP A 213 -20.47 26.96 -2.63
C ASP A 213 -19.63 25.74 -2.99
N ARG A 214 -18.83 25.86 -4.04
CA ARG A 214 -17.84 24.85 -4.36
C ARG A 214 -16.78 24.83 -3.26
N ILE A 215 -16.65 23.67 -2.63
CA ILE A 215 -15.71 23.43 -1.55
C ILE A 215 -14.80 22.28 -1.97
N GLY A 216 -13.50 22.50 -1.80
CA GLY A 216 -12.47 21.48 -1.91
C GLY A 216 -12.00 21.06 -0.52
N MET A 217 -11.48 19.84 -0.41
CA MET A 217 -10.82 19.37 0.81
C MET A 217 -9.46 18.79 0.46
N ASN A 218 -8.42 19.27 1.14
CA ASN A 218 -7.06 18.76 1.04
C ASN A 218 -6.73 17.96 2.29
N CYS A 219 -6.62 16.64 2.20
CA CYS A 219 -6.12 15.80 3.29
C CYS A 219 -4.63 15.56 3.12
N LYS A 220 -3.82 16.22 3.94
CA LYS A 220 -2.37 16.06 3.94
C LYS A 220 -2.00 14.95 4.91
N PHE A 221 -1.44 13.86 4.40
CA PHE A 221 -0.98 12.75 5.24
C PHE A 221 0.20 13.18 6.09
N ILE A 222 0.22 12.70 7.33
CA ILE A 222 1.31 13.00 8.25
C ILE A 222 2.56 12.25 7.76
N SER A 223 3.70 12.93 7.74
CA SER A 223 4.98 12.29 7.39
C SER A 223 5.17 11.03 8.21
N GLY A 224 5.29 9.90 7.54
CA GLY A 224 5.45 8.61 8.19
C GLY A 224 4.17 7.88 8.51
N ASP A 225 3.04 8.56 8.66
CA ASP A 225 1.79 7.89 9.00
C ASP A 225 0.78 8.00 7.86
N PHE A 226 0.59 6.88 7.18
CA PHE A 226 -0.34 6.73 6.07
C PHE A 226 -1.76 6.38 6.51
N ASN A 227 -1.98 6.20 7.82
CA ASN A 227 -3.30 5.95 8.38
C ASN A 227 -3.95 7.24 8.87
N THR A 228 -3.23 8.36 8.95
CA THR A 228 -3.77 9.62 9.45
C THR A 228 -3.48 10.78 8.51
N CYS A 229 -4.45 11.67 8.33
CA CYS A 229 -4.28 12.90 7.56
C CYS A 229 -5.07 14.06 8.14
N ILE A 230 -4.55 15.27 7.95
CA ILE A 230 -5.23 16.51 8.35
C ILE A 230 -5.95 17.06 7.12
N GLY A 231 -7.28 16.98 7.16
CA GLY A 231 -8.17 17.49 6.12
C GLY A 231 -8.47 18.96 6.32
N THR A 232 -8.06 19.80 5.38
CA THR A 232 -8.38 21.24 5.38
C THR A 232 -9.39 21.52 4.29
N VAL A 233 -10.49 22.16 4.66
CA VAL A 233 -11.61 22.46 3.77
C VAL A 233 -11.52 23.92 3.32
N ILE A 234 -11.46 24.12 2.01
CA ILE A 234 -11.23 25.40 1.34
C ILE A 234 -12.39 25.74 0.41
N LYS A 235 -12.77 27.02 0.39
CA LYS A 235 -13.73 27.55 -0.58
C LYS A 235 -13.02 27.80 -1.92
N GLU A 236 -13.49 27.17 -3.00
CA GLU A 236 -12.86 27.29 -4.34
C GLU A 236 -12.86 28.73 -4.86
N SER A 237 -13.79 29.58 -4.40
CA SER A 237 -13.90 30.97 -4.86
C SER A 237 -12.94 31.94 -4.19
N SER A 238 -12.42 31.62 -3.00
CA SER A 238 -11.64 32.57 -2.19
C SER A 238 -10.38 31.97 -1.56
N ASP A 239 -10.11 30.67 -1.78
CA ASP A 239 -9.08 29.87 -1.12
C ASP A 239 -9.08 29.98 0.42
N ALA A 240 -10.20 30.42 0.99
CA ALA A 240 -10.32 30.60 2.42
C ALA A 240 -10.60 29.25 3.09
N VAL A 241 -9.80 28.94 4.11
CA VAL A 241 -10.06 27.80 4.98
C VAL A 241 -11.31 28.07 5.82
N CYS A 242 -12.29 27.17 5.77
CA CYS A 242 -13.51 27.29 6.57
C CYS A 242 -13.74 26.12 7.53
N ALA A 243 -13.11 24.96 7.31
CA ALA A 243 -13.18 23.84 8.25
C ALA A 243 -11.90 23.01 8.24
N GLN A 244 -11.70 22.24 9.30
CA GLN A 244 -10.60 21.29 9.42
C GLN A 244 -11.07 20.02 10.14
N PHE A 245 -10.62 18.88 9.64
CA PHE A 245 -10.97 17.56 10.12
C PHE A 245 -9.70 16.73 10.32
N TYR A 246 -9.69 15.92 11.38
CA TYR A 246 -8.67 14.91 11.63
C TYR A 246 -9.18 13.57 11.11
N PHE A 247 -8.48 12.99 10.13
CA PHE A 247 -8.87 11.71 9.53
C PHE A 247 -8.02 10.56 10.05
N THR A 248 -8.69 9.45 10.37
CA THR A 248 -8.06 8.18 10.74
C THR A 248 -8.58 7.05 9.85
N ARG A 249 -7.68 6.17 9.40
CA ARG A 249 -8.05 4.99 8.61
C ARG A 249 -8.79 3.99 9.51
N LYS A 250 -9.90 3.46 9.01
CA LYS A 250 -10.56 2.30 9.63
C LYS A 250 -9.86 1.02 9.22
N HIS A 251 -9.54 0.20 10.22
CA HIS A 251 -8.97 -1.13 10.05
C HIS A 251 -10.06 -2.17 9.77
#